data_AF-A0A2N9AH13-F1
#
_entry.id   AF-A0A2N9AH13-F1
#
_cell.length_a   1.000
_cell.length_b   1.000
_cell.length_c   1.000
_cell.angle_alpha   90.00
_cell.angle_beta   90.00
_cell.angle_gamma   90.00
#
_symmetry.space_group_name_H-M   'P 1'
#
loop_
_entity.id
_entity.type
_entity.pdbx_description
1 polymer ?
#
loop_
_entity_poly.entity_id
_entity_poly.type
_entity_poly.pdbx_seq_one_letter_code
_entity_poly.pdbx_strand_id
1 'polypeptide(L)' 'MPLFREKLTGEERMQLVEMLTKVASAHSAPSELQREALARLKRRLIAGKPELATSRAGHFG' A
#
# COMPACT_ATOMS: atom_id res chain seq x y z
N MET A 1 -5.42 -3.97 5.25
CA MET A 1 -6.12 -2.68 5.07
C MET A 1 -7.57 -2.94 4.62
N PRO A 2 -8.43 -3.55 5.45
CA PRO A 2 -9.82 -3.82 5.06
C PRO A 2 -10.62 -2.51 4.95
N LEU A 3 -10.47 -1.62 5.93
CA LEU A 3 -11.23 -0.38 6.05
C LEU A 3 -11.16 0.51 4.80
N PHE A 4 -9.96 0.83 4.30
CA PHE A 4 -9.82 1.66 3.10
C PHE A 4 -10.32 0.97 1.83
N ARG A 5 -10.27 -0.37 1.77
CA ARG A 5 -10.73 -1.13 0.61
C ARG A 5 -12.24 -1.35 0.60
N GLU A 6 -12.90 -1.19 1.74
CA GLU A 6 -14.35 -1.33 1.87
C GLU A 6 -15.05 0.03 1.82
N LYS A 7 -14.33 1.10 2.20
CA LYS A 7 -14.90 2.45 2.30
C LYS A 7 -14.55 3.37 1.15
N LEU A 8 -13.50 3.08 0.39
CA LEU A 8 -13.09 3.88 -0.76
C LEU A 8 -13.33 3.13 -2.07
N THR A 9 -13.88 3.86 -3.04
CA THR A 9 -13.92 3.48 -4.46
C THR A 9 -12.50 3.28 -5.00
N GLY A 10 -12.39 2.67 -6.18
CA GLY A 10 -11.09 2.50 -6.84
C GLY A 10 -10.38 3.84 -7.09
N GLU A 11 -11.12 4.87 -7.47
CA GLU A 11 -10.60 6.22 -7.73
C GLU A 11 -10.13 6.91 -6.45
N GLU A 12 -10.91 6.87 -5.38
CA GLU A 12 -10.53 7.45 -4.09
C GLU A 12 -9.25 6.80 -3.51
N ARG A 13 -9.03 5.51 -3.76
CA ARG A 13 -7.77 4.85 -3.37
C ARG A 13 -6.57 5.38 -4.13
N MET A 14 -6.76 5.69 -5.42
CA MET A 14 -5.72 6.31 -6.24
C MET A 14 -5.42 7.73 -5.76
N GLN A 15 -6.45 8.51 -5.49
CA GLN A 15 -6.34 9.87 -4.96
C GLN A 15 -5.64 9.89 -3.60
N LEU A 16 -5.93 8.93 -2.71
CA LEU A 16 -5.24 8.78 -1.43
C LEU A 16 -3.74 8.56 -1.60
N VAL A 17 -3.35 7.65 -2.50
CA VAL A 17 -1.93 7.37 -2.78
C VAL A 17 -1.23 8.60 -3.36
N GLU A 18 -1.91 9.33 -4.24
CA GLU A 18 -1.39 10.55 -4.83
C GLU A 18 -1.19 11.66 -3.77
N MET A 19 -2.17 11.87 -2.91
CA MET A 19 -2.09 12.82 -1.80
C MET A 19 -0.90 12.48 -0.88
N LEU A 20 -0.75 11.22 -0.49
CA LEU A 20 0.37 10.79 0.36
C LEU A 20 1.73 10.99 -0.33
N THR A 21 1.78 10.83 -1.65
CA THR A 21 2.99 11.10 -2.44
C THR A 21 3.34 12.58 -2.45
N LYS A 22 2.33 13.46 -2.60
CA LYS A 22 2.50 14.93 -2.52
C LYS A 22 2.98 15.36 -1.14
N VAL A 23 2.38 14.82 -0.07
CA VAL A 23 2.79 15.10 1.31
C VAL A 23 4.23 14.65 1.58
N ALA A 24 4.59 13.43 1.16
CA ALA A 24 5.96 12.94 1.31
C ALA A 24 6.99 13.77 0.54
N SER A 25 6.56 14.51 -0.49
CA SER A 25 7.41 15.37 -1.32
C SER A 25 7.34 16.86 -0.92
N ALA A 26 6.60 17.21 0.13
CA ALA A 26 6.25 18.61 0.44
C ALA A 26 7.45 19.46 0.89
N HIS A 27 8.41 18.85 1.59
CA HIS A 27 9.58 19.55 2.13
C HIS A 27 10.89 19.11 1.46
N SER A 28 10.93 17.89 0.94
CA SER A 28 12.09 17.30 0.29
C SER A 28 11.66 16.12 -0.56
N ALA A 29 12.52 15.65 -1.46
CA ALA A 29 12.22 14.44 -2.24
C ALA A 29 11.99 13.25 -1.29
N PRO A 30 10.98 12.39 -1.54
CA PRO A 30 10.74 11.23 -0.69
C PRO A 30 11.98 10.33 -0.65
N SER A 31 12.33 9.87 0.56
CA SER A 31 13.41 8.89 0.74
C SER A 31 13.08 7.57 0.06
N GLU A 32 14.08 6.73 -0.19
CA GLU A 32 13.86 5.39 -0.76
C GLU A 32 12.86 4.56 0.06
N LEU A 33 12.98 4.60 1.39
CA LEU A 33 12.05 3.93 2.29
C LEU A 33 10.60 4.43 2.13
N GLN A 34 10.42 5.74 2.00
CA GLN A 34 9.10 6.34 1.77
C GLN A 34 8.53 5.97 0.40
N ARG A 35 9.36 5.98 -0.65
CA ARG A 35 8.95 5.54 -2.00
C ARG A 35 8.51 4.09 -2.00
N GLU A 36 9.27 3.22 -1.34
CA GLU A 36 8.91 1.81 -1.22
C GLU A 36 7.61 1.61 -0.40
N ALA A 37 7.45 2.34 0.70
CA ALA A 37 6.24 2.28 1.51
C ALA A 37 5.01 2.70 0.70
N LEU A 38 5.10 3.78 -0.07
CA LEU A 38 4.05 4.25 -0.99
C LEU A 38 3.76 3.21 -2.09
N ALA A 39 4.79 2.60 -2.67
CA ALA A 39 4.62 1.54 -3.68
C ALA A 39 3.92 0.30 -3.11
N ARG A 40 4.31 -0.15 -1.91
CA ARG A 40 3.66 -1.26 -1.20
C ARG A 40 2.21 -0.93 -0.85
N LEU A 41 1.94 0.29 -0.39
CA LEU A 41 0.60 0.77 -0.09
C LEU A 41 -0.29 0.77 -1.33
N LYS A 42 0.20 1.35 -2.43
CA LYS A 42 -0.48 1.36 -3.73
C LYS A 42 -0.87 -0.06 -4.18
N ARG A 43 0.08 -1.00 -4.13
CA ARG A 43 -0.20 -2.41 -4.45
C ARG A 43 -1.28 -3.00 -3.55
N ARG A 44 -1.23 -2.77 -2.24
CA ARG A 44 -2.21 -3.32 -1.28
C ARG A 44 -3.62 -2.74 -1.42
N LEU A 45 -3.75 -1.49 -1.88
CA LEU A 45 -5.02 -0.81 -2.07
C LEU A 45 -5.68 -1.15 -3.41
N ILE A 46 -4.88 -1.30 -4.46
CA ILE A 46 -5.35 -1.56 -5.83
C ILE A 46 -5.48 -3.04 -6.14
N ALA A 47 -4.45 -3.85 -5.82
CA ALA A 47 -4.56 -5.28 -6.04
C ALA A 47 -5.70 -5.80 -5.16
N GLY A 48 -6.57 -6.65 -5.71
CA GLY A 48 -7.57 -7.47 -4.98
C GLY A 48 -7.00 -8.05 -3.69
N LYS A 49 -7.84 -8.49 -2.72
CA LYS A 49 -7.35 -9.06 -1.44
C LYS A 49 -6.18 -9.97 -1.81
N PRO A 50 -4.94 -9.72 -1.36
CA PRO A 50 -3.92 -10.73 -1.53
C PRO A 50 -4.50 -11.92 -0.79
N GLU A 51 -4.85 -12.97 -1.53
CA GLU A 51 -4.92 -14.29 -0.93
C GLU A 51 -3.55 -14.44 -0.30
N LEU A 52 -3.52 -14.30 1.02
CA LEU A 52 -2.35 -14.63 1.79
C LEU A 52 -2.17 -16.11 1.49
N ALA A 53 -1.32 -16.42 0.51
CA ALA A 53 -0.72 -17.73 0.40
C ALA A 53 0.00 -17.88 1.74
N THR A 54 -0.67 -18.55 2.67
CA THR A 54 -0.14 -19.01 3.93
C THR A 54 0.96 -20.00 3.58
N SER A 55 2.11 -19.47 3.16
CA SER A 55 3.33 -20.25 3.03
C SER A 55 3.77 -20.46 4.46
N ARG A 56 3.34 -21.59 5.04
CA ARG A 56 3.85 -22.15 6.29
C ARG A 56 5.35 -22.44 6.10
N ALA A 57 6.18 -21.42 6.15
CA ALA A 57 7.59 -21.57 6.46
C ALA A 57 7.65 -21.88 7.97
N GLY A 58 7.79 -23.17 8.29
CA GLY A 58 7.90 -23.65 9.66
C GLY A 58 7.46 -25.09 9.82
N HIS A 59 8.03 -26.02 9.04
CA HIS A 59 8.11 -27.43 9.42
C HIS A 59 9.59 -27.68 9.74
N PHE A 60 9.99 -27.40 10.97
CA PHE A 60 11.21 -27.97 11.54
C PHE A 60 10.78 -29.30 12.15
N GLY A 61 11.07 -30.38 11.43
CA GLY A 61 11.10 -31.73 11.98
C GLY A 61 12.42 -32.00 12.69
#